data_AF-A0A355T0V0-F1
#
_entry.id   AF-A0A355T0V0-F1
#
_cell.length_a   1.000
_cell.length_b   1.000
_cell.length_c   1.000
_cell.angle_alpha   90.00
_cell.angle_beta   90.00
_cell.angle_gamma   90.00
#
_symmetry.space_group_name_H-M   'P 1'
#
loop_
_entity.id
_entity.type
_entity.pdbx_description
1 polymer ?
#
loop_
_entity_poly.entity_id
_entity_poly.type
_entity_poly.pdbx_seq_one_letter_code
_entity_poly.pdbx_strand_id
1 'polypeptide(L)'
;NVGGEQSGHIVLSDFATTGDGLIAGLQVLAVLQSTNKPVSEACNLFDPVPQLLKNVRFKSGAPLECANVQDAIKEGEGRLGESGRIV
;
A
#
# COMPACT_ATOMS: atom_id res chain seq x y z
N ASN A 1 5.07 -2.02 -16.76
CA ASN A 1 6.27 -2.68 -16.22
C ASN A 1 6.48 -2.45 -14.72
N VAL A 2 5.82 -1.49 -14.07
CA VAL A 2 5.98 -1.23 -12.62
C VAL A 2 4.72 -1.67 -11.86
N GLY A 3 4.91 -2.44 -10.79
CA GLY A 3 3.86 -2.79 -9.81
C GLY A 3 4.42 -2.67 -8.40
N GLY A 4 3.55 -2.53 -7.39
CA GLY A 4 4.00 -2.46 -6.01
C GLY A 4 2.89 -2.57 -4.98
N GLU A 5 3.30 -2.82 -3.74
CA GLU A 5 2.44 -3.00 -2.58
C GLU A 5 2.74 -1.96 -1.50
N GLN A 6 1.80 -1.75 -0.58
CA GLN A 6 1.99 -0.82 0.55
C GLN A 6 3.14 -1.25 1.49
N SER A 7 3.54 -2.52 1.46
CA SER A 7 4.70 -3.04 2.18
C SER A 7 6.04 -2.42 1.73
N GLY A 8 6.06 -1.76 0.56
CA GLY A 8 7.28 -1.29 -0.11
C GLY A 8 7.86 -2.33 -1.08
N HIS A 9 7.19 -3.46 -1.29
CA HIS A 9 7.55 -4.41 -2.34
C HIS A 9 7.25 -3.80 -3.72
N ILE A 10 8.23 -3.77 -4.62
CA ILE A 10 8.11 -3.21 -5.97
C ILE A 10 8.57 -4.25 -6.97
N VAL A 11 7.77 -4.49 -8.00
CA VAL A 11 8.08 -5.34 -9.16
C VAL A 11 8.38 -4.45 -10.36
N LEU A 12 9.55 -4.65 -10.95
CA LEU A 12 9.98 -3.96 -12.17
C LEU A 12 10.16 -5.02 -13.27
N SER A 13 9.09 -5.30 -14.01
CA SER A 13 8.99 -6.45 -14.92
C SER A 13 9.97 -6.42 -16.09
N ASP A 14 10.59 -5.27 -16.36
CA ASP A 14 11.63 -5.14 -17.38
C ASP A 14 12.97 -5.73 -16.91
N PHE A 15 13.15 -5.93 -15.60
CA PHE A 15 14.40 -6.41 -15.01
C PHE A 15 14.26 -7.75 -14.28
N ALA A 16 13.09 -8.02 -13.68
CA ALA A 16 12.86 -9.25 -12.91
C ALA A 16 11.40 -9.69 -12.97
N THR A 17 11.15 -10.99 -12.78
CA THR A 17 9.79 -11.56 -12.73
C THR A 17 9.13 -11.45 -11.35
N THR A 18 9.88 -11.03 -10.33
CA THR A 18 9.44 -10.79 -8.95
C THR A 18 10.06 -9.50 -8.43
N GLY A 19 9.72 -9.07 -7.22
CA GLY A 19 10.34 -7.90 -6.63
C GLY A 19 11.78 -8.15 -6.21
N ASP A 20 12.64 -7.20 -6.56
CA ASP A 20 14.05 -7.15 -6.21
C ASP A 20 14.34 -5.78 -5.58
N GLY A 21 14.68 -5.79 -4.30
CA GLY A 21 14.91 -4.56 -3.53
C GLY A 21 16.16 -3.79 -3.97
N LEU A 22 17.19 -4.49 -4.48
CA LEU A 22 18.41 -3.84 -4.96
C LEU A 22 18.13 -3.11 -6.27
N ILE A 23 17.47 -3.77 -7.22
CA ILE A 23 17.08 -3.14 -8.49
C ILE A 23 16.15 -1.95 -8.21
N ALA A 24 15.15 -2.12 -7.35
CA ALA A 24 14.25 -1.03 -6.96
C ALA A 24 15.03 0.17 -6.36
N GLY A 25 15.96 -0.09 -5.44
CA GLY A 25 16.81 0.95 -4.85
C GLY A 25 17.66 1.68 -5.89
N LEU A 26 18.28 0.95 -6.83
CA LEU A 26 19.06 1.55 -7.92
C LEU A 26 18.19 2.42 -8.84
N GLN A 27 16.96 2.01 -9.15
CA GLN A 27 16.04 2.82 -9.94
C GLN A 27 15.66 4.12 -9.23
N VAL A 28 15.41 4.08 -7.92
CA VAL A 28 15.16 5.30 -7.13
C VAL A 28 16.37 6.23 -7.19
N LEU A 29 17.59 5.72 -7.03
CA LEU A 29 18.82 6.52 -7.14
C LEU A 29 19.00 7.13 -8.53
N ALA A 30 18.68 6.39 -9.59
CA ALA A 30 18.73 6.90 -10.96
C ALA A 30 17.75 8.07 -11.18
N VAL A 31 16.55 8.01 -10.60
CA VAL A 31 15.58 9.11 -10.64
C VAL A 31 16.10 10.33 -9.87
N LEU A 32 16.66 10.14 -8.67
CA LEU A 32 17.23 11.24 -7.88
C LEU A 32 18.38 11.93 -8.62
N GLN A 33 19.26 11.15 -9.24
CA GLN A 33 20.40 11.66 -10.00
C GLN A 33 19.95 12.43 -11.25
N SER A 34 18.98 11.91 -12.00
CA SER A 34 18.48 12.56 -13.23
C SER A 34 17.65 13.80 -12.97
N THR A 35 16.90 13.84 -11.85
CA THR A 35 16.07 14.99 -11.47
C THR A 35 16.84 16.07 -10.70
N ASN A 36 18.00 15.71 -10.13
CA ASN A 36 18.80 16.57 -9.25
C ASN A 36 18.00 17.18 -8.09
N LYS A 37 17.04 16.43 -7.55
CA LYS A 37 16.18 16.83 -6.44
C LYS A 37 16.55 16.10 -5.16
N PRO A 38 16.35 16.72 -3.98
CA PRO A 38 16.47 16.01 -2.71
C PRO A 38 15.40 14.92 -2.61
N VAL A 39 15.71 13.84 -1.90
CA VAL A 39 14.79 12.72 -1.65
C VAL A 39 13.47 13.21 -1.04
N SER A 40 13.53 14.17 -0.13
CA SER A 40 12.36 14.78 0.51
C SER A 40 11.38 15.41 -0.47
N GLU A 41 11.84 15.85 -1.63
CA GLU A 41 10.97 16.39 -2.69
C GLU A 41 10.55 15.28 -3.65
N ALA A 42 11.48 14.44 -4.10
CA ALA A 42 11.20 13.38 -5.07
C ALA A 42 10.22 12.31 -4.55
N CYS A 43 10.23 12.02 -3.25
CA CYS A 43 9.34 11.04 -2.63
C CYS A 43 8.07 11.65 -2.03
N ASN A 44 7.94 12.99 -1.98
CA ASN A 44 6.75 13.65 -1.45
C ASN A 44 5.73 13.94 -2.55
N LEU A 45 5.10 12.89 -3.05
CA LEU A 45 4.21 12.95 -4.23
C LEU A 45 2.73 13.19 -3.88
N PHE A 46 2.34 12.93 -2.64
CA PHE A 46 0.96 13.08 -2.17
C PHE A 46 0.93 13.27 -0.65
N ASP A 47 -0.13 13.91 -0.17
CA ASP A 47 -0.41 14.01 1.26
C ASP A 47 -1.06 12.70 1.75
N PRO A 48 -0.44 11.99 2.71
CA PRO A 48 -1.04 10.77 3.24
C PRO A 48 -2.31 11.09 4.02
N VAL A 49 -3.36 10.32 3.78
CA VAL A 49 -4.58 10.35 4.60
C VAL A 49 -4.38 9.58 5.91
N PRO A 50 -5.15 9.86 6.98
CA PRO A 50 -5.13 9.04 8.17
C PRO A 50 -5.46 7.58 7.84
N GLN A 51 -4.53 6.66 8.14
CA GLN A 51 -4.69 5.23 7.90
C GLN A 51 -4.31 4.44 9.15
N LEU A 52 -5.10 3.42 9.48
CA LEU A 52 -4.80 2.45 10.55
C LEU A 52 -4.80 1.04 9.97
N LEU A 53 -3.69 0.31 10.12
CA LEU A 53 -3.60 -1.12 9.82
C LEU A 53 -3.48 -1.88 11.15
N LYS A 54 -4.47 -2.73 11.45
CA LYS A 54 -4.51 -3.51 12.68
C LYS A 54 -4.81 -4.98 12.40
N ASN A 55 -3.84 -5.83 12.71
CA ASN A 55 -4.01 -7.28 12.61
C ASN A 55 -4.89 -7.79 13.77
N VAL A 56 -5.94 -8.54 13.44
CA VAL A 56 -6.82 -9.19 14.42
C VAL A 56 -6.54 -10.69 14.41
N ARG A 57 -6.25 -11.25 15.58
CA ARG A 57 -6.10 -12.71 15.72
C ARG A 57 -7.48 -13.35 15.85
N PHE A 58 -7.73 -14.37 15.06
CA PHE A 58 -8.95 -15.18 15.10
C PHE A 58 -8.59 -16.66 15.06
N LYS A 59 -9.58 -17.54 15.23
CA LYS A 59 -9.39 -19.00 15.07
C LYS A 59 -9.31 -19.37 13.58
N SER A 60 -9.58 -20.60 13.20
CA SER A 60 -9.66 -20.98 11.77
C SER A 60 -10.95 -20.49 11.10
N GLY A 61 -10.97 -20.49 9.77
CA GLY A 61 -12.14 -20.18 8.95
C GLY A 61 -11.99 -18.91 8.12
N ALA A 62 -13.10 -18.44 7.54
CA ALA A 62 -13.19 -17.22 6.76
C ALA A 62 -13.93 -16.13 7.56
N PRO A 63 -13.25 -15.37 8.44
CA PRO A 63 -13.92 -14.45 9.36
C PRO A 63 -14.65 -13.30 8.66
N LEU A 64 -14.19 -12.91 7.46
CA LEU A 64 -14.83 -11.88 6.64
C LEU A 64 -16.17 -12.34 6.03
N GLU A 65 -16.46 -13.64 6.05
CA GLU A 65 -17.75 -14.19 5.61
C GLU A 65 -18.77 -14.26 6.77
N CYS A 66 -18.34 -14.03 8.02
CA CYS A 66 -19.26 -14.03 9.17
C CYS A 66 -20.18 -12.81 9.11
N ALA A 67 -21.49 -13.03 9.25
CA ALA A 67 -22.51 -11.98 9.15
C ALA A 67 -22.23 -10.79 10.08
N ASN A 68 -21.85 -11.05 11.34
CA ASN A 68 -21.51 -10.00 12.29
C ASN A 68 -20.29 -9.16 11.89
N VAL A 69 -19.33 -9.74 11.16
CA VAL A 69 -18.17 -9.01 10.62
C VAL A 69 -18.58 -8.17 9.42
N GLN A 70 -19.40 -8.72 8.52
CA GLN A 70 -19.94 -7.99 7.37
C GLN A 70 -20.81 -6.81 7.79
N ASP A 71 -21.63 -6.98 8.84
CA ASP A 71 -22.45 -5.91 9.39
C ASP A 71 -21.58 -4.80 10.01
N ALA A 72 -20.52 -5.16 10.74
CA ALA A 72 -19.56 -4.19 11.28
C ALA A 72 -18.78 -3.46 10.17
N ILE A 73 -18.45 -4.14 9.07
CA ILE A 73 -17.84 -3.53 7.88
C ILE A 73 -18.79 -2.49 7.29
N LYS A 74 -20.05 -2.85 7.03
CA LYS A 74 -21.07 -1.92 6.49
C LYS A 74 -21.30 -0.70 7.38
N GLU A 75 -21.36 -0.91 8.70
CA GLU A 75 -21.46 0.21 9.66
C GLU A 75 -20.22 1.11 9.57
N GLY A 76 -19.02 0.52 9.48
CA GLY A 76 -17.77 1.22 9.30
C GLY A 76 -17.72 2.03 8.00
N GLU A 77 -18.11 1.43 6.88
CA GLU A 77 -18.24 2.10 5.58
C GLU A 77 -19.22 3.28 5.64
N GLY A 78 -20.39 3.09 6.27
CA GLY A 78 -21.37 4.17 6.46
C GLY A 78 -20.82 5.33 7.29
N ARG A 79 -19.97 5.06 8.29
CA ARG A 79 -19.31 6.09 9.11
C ARG A 79 -18.18 6.80 8.36
N LEU A 80 -17.50 6.10 7.46
CA LEU A 80 -16.39 6.65 6.65
C LEU A 80 -16.88 7.47 5.46
N GLY A 81 -18.13 7.25 5.03
CA GLY A 81 -18.76 8.00 3.95
C GLY A 81 -18.00 7.84 2.62
N GLU A 82 -18.06 8.87 1.77
CA GLU A 82 -17.46 8.81 0.43
C GLU A 82 -15.94 9.00 0.41
N SER A 83 -15.38 9.61 1.47
CA SER A 83 -13.96 9.99 1.54
C SER A 83 -13.07 8.98 2.27
N GLY A 84 -13.66 7.94 2.86
CA GLY A 84 -12.95 6.90 3.61
C GLY A 84 -13.29 5.50 3.11
N ARG A 85 -12.47 4.52 3.50
CA ARG A 85 -12.70 3.11 3.17
C ARG A 85 -12.18 2.18 4.25
N ILE A 86 -12.78 1.00 4.34
CA ILE A 86 -12.27 -0.14 5.09
C ILE A 86 -11.97 -1.27 4.09
N VAL A 87 -10.89 -1.99 4.32
CA VAL A 87 -10.38 -3.08 3.45
C VAL A 87 -9.89 -4.23 4.29
#